data_AF-U1X5X1-F1
#
_entry.id   AF-U1X5X1-F1
#
_cell.length_a   1.000
_cell.length_b   1.000
_cell.length_c   1.000
_cell.angle_alpha   90.00
_cell.angle_beta   90.00
_cell.angle_gamma   90.00
#
_symmetry.space_group_name_H-M   'P 1'
#
loop_
_entity.id
_entity.type
_entity.pdbx_description
1 polymer ?
#
loop_
_entity_poly.entity_id
_entity_poly.type
_entity_poly.pdbx_seq_one_letter_code
_entity_poly.pdbx_strand_id
1 'polypeptide(L)'
;MEEVGQILMTAQYPLGAIDRTNHTLYYSECDSTGADQLVKFDLKTKQKEQLTTQLFAINRMIPVDKKIILSTSPKCQRNIPLATYDLQSKKLSLWDEKDHDTSDRSLTLNPFTGKLYASLYSEKEGYKNQKKQT
;
A
#
# COMPACT_ATOMS: atom_id res chain seq x y z
N MET A 1 1.59 -19.25 -16.30
CA MET A 1 1.23 -18.60 -15.02
C MET A 1 0.18 -19.46 -14.35
N GLU A 2 0.30 -19.68 -13.05
CA GLU A 2 -0.68 -20.42 -12.25
C GLU A 2 -1.66 -19.42 -11.61
N GLU A 3 -2.96 -19.66 -11.75
CA GLU A 3 -3.99 -18.89 -11.05
C GLU A 3 -4.05 -19.35 -9.60
N VAL A 4 -3.92 -18.40 -8.66
CA VAL A 4 -3.84 -18.67 -7.23
C VAL A 4 -5.11 -18.25 -6.48
N GLY A 5 -5.96 -17.42 -7.08
CA GLY A 5 -7.22 -16.96 -6.52
C GLY A 5 -7.89 -15.88 -7.37
N GLN A 6 -9.18 -15.65 -7.10
CA GLN A 6 -10.01 -14.65 -7.77
C GLN A 6 -10.70 -13.77 -6.73
N ILE A 7 -10.70 -12.46 -6.98
CA ILE A 7 -11.37 -11.45 -6.15
C ILE A 7 -12.17 -10.51 -7.05
N LEU A 8 -13.20 -9.87 -6.49
CA LEU A 8 -13.93 -8.81 -7.20
C LEU A 8 -13.05 -7.57 -7.31
N MET A 9 -12.93 -7.01 -8.52
CA MET A 9 -12.20 -5.77 -8.73
C MET A 9 -13.09 -4.58 -8.38
N THR A 10 -12.91 -4.05 -7.18
CA THR A 10 -13.64 -2.85 -6.73
C THR A 10 -12.75 -1.63 -6.54
N ALA A 11 -11.43 -1.82 -6.40
CA ALA A 11 -10.45 -0.76 -6.11
C ALA A 11 -10.36 0.32 -7.19
N GLN A 12 -10.11 1.56 -6.77
CA GLN A 12 -9.72 2.66 -7.67
C GLN A 12 -8.39 2.36 -8.36
N TYR A 13 -7.42 1.85 -7.59
CA TYR A 13 -6.12 1.40 -8.08
C TYR A 13 -5.94 -0.08 -7.72
N PRO A 14 -6.33 -1.01 -8.61
CA PRO A 14 -6.25 -2.44 -8.33
C PRO A 14 -4.79 -2.87 -8.16
N LEU A 15 -4.48 -3.35 -6.97
CA LEU A 15 -3.15 -3.79 -6.58
C LEU A 15 -3.28 -5.04 -5.71
N GLY A 16 -2.38 -6.00 -5.93
CA GLY A 16 -2.35 -7.25 -5.17
C GLY A 16 -0.93 -7.78 -5.02
N ALA A 17 -0.66 -8.41 -3.88
CA ALA A 17 0.59 -9.08 -3.59
C ALA A 17 0.30 -10.41 -2.89
N ILE A 18 0.96 -11.48 -3.36
CA ILE A 18 0.82 -12.82 -2.78
C ILE A 18 1.97 -13.10 -1.81
N ASP A 19 1.62 -13.51 -0.60
CA ASP A 19 2.50 -14.23 0.29
C ASP A 19 2.28 -15.74 0.09
N ARG A 20 3.20 -16.36 -0.65
CA ARG A 20 3.12 -17.78 -0.98
C ARG A 20 3.38 -18.67 0.24
N THR A 21 4.19 -18.21 1.19
CA THR A 21 4.49 -18.97 2.41
C THR A 21 3.23 -19.11 3.25
N ASN A 22 2.51 -18.00 3.46
CA ASN A 22 1.30 -17.96 4.27
C ASN A 22 0.01 -18.15 3.47
N HIS A 23 0.10 -18.47 2.17
CA HIS A 23 -1.06 -18.68 1.28
C HIS A 23 -2.08 -17.55 1.38
N THR A 24 -1.58 -16.32 1.37
CA THR A 24 -2.38 -15.12 1.61
C THR A 24 -2.25 -14.17 0.42
N LEU A 25 -3.38 -13.66 -0.06
CA LEU A 25 -3.43 -12.54 -0.99
C LEU A 25 -3.71 -11.27 -0.19
N TYR A 26 -2.84 -10.29 -0.31
CA TYR A 26 -3.10 -8.93 0.13
C TYR A 26 -3.47 -8.09 -1.08
N TYR A 27 -4.50 -7.27 -0.98
CA TYR A 27 -4.98 -6.50 -2.12
C TYR A 27 -5.69 -5.21 -1.68
N SER A 28 -5.85 -4.28 -2.63
CA SER A 28 -6.69 -3.10 -2.47
C SER A 28 -8.15 -3.44 -2.77
N GLU A 29 -9.06 -3.00 -1.90
CA GLU A 29 -10.52 -3.08 -2.11
C GLU A 29 -11.14 -1.73 -1.73
N CYS A 30 -12.09 -1.24 -2.52
CA CYS A 30 -12.82 -0.02 -2.18
C CYS A 30 -13.74 -0.25 -0.98
N ASP A 31 -13.71 0.69 -0.03
CA ASP A 31 -14.76 0.83 0.98
C ASP A 31 -16.01 1.53 0.41
N SER A 32 -17.03 1.74 1.24
CA SER A 32 -18.28 2.41 0.85
C SER A 32 -18.12 3.87 0.42
N THR A 33 -16.96 4.49 0.69
CA THR A 33 -16.63 5.85 0.25
C THR A 33 -15.91 5.85 -1.10
N GLY A 34 -15.62 4.67 -1.65
CA GLY A 34 -14.80 4.48 -2.84
C GLY A 34 -13.30 4.56 -2.54
N ALA A 35 -12.87 4.63 -1.28
CA ALA A 35 -11.46 4.70 -0.91
C ALA A 35 -10.83 3.30 -0.84
N ASP A 36 -9.62 3.14 -1.36
CA ASP A 36 -8.93 1.85 -1.32
C ASP A 36 -8.43 1.54 0.10
N GLN A 37 -8.75 0.35 0.59
CA GLN A 37 -8.27 -0.20 1.85
C GLN A 37 -7.41 -1.44 1.62
N LEU A 38 -6.51 -1.70 2.56
CA LEU A 38 -5.73 -2.93 2.59
C LEU A 38 -6.65 -4.06 3.09
N VAL A 39 -6.75 -5.11 2.28
CA VAL A 39 -7.52 -6.32 2.59
C VAL A 39 -6.62 -7.54 2.49
N LYS A 40 -6.90 -8.50 3.36
CA LYS A 40 -6.31 -9.84 3.39
C LYS A 40 -7.34 -10.86 2.95
N PHE A 41 -6.93 -11.78 2.08
CA PHE A 41 -7.71 -12.95 1.69
C PHE A 41 -6.89 -14.21 1.87
N ASP A 42 -7.37 -15.12 2.71
CA ASP A 42 -6.78 -16.43 2.90
C ASP A 42 -7.13 -17.34 1.71
N LEU A 43 -6.12 -17.81 0.99
CA LEU A 43 -6.32 -18.58 -0.24
C LEU A 43 -6.80 -20.00 0.03
N LYS A 44 -6.64 -20.53 1.24
CA LYS A 44 -7.11 -21.86 1.65
C LYS A 44 -8.54 -21.81 2.16
N THR A 45 -8.82 -20.93 3.12
CA THR A 45 -10.12 -20.84 3.78
C THR A 45 -11.12 -19.96 3.03
N LYS A 46 -10.64 -19.16 2.07
CA LYS A 46 -11.41 -18.15 1.33
C LYS A 46 -12.01 -17.07 2.24
N GLN A 47 -11.44 -16.87 3.42
CA GLN A 47 -11.87 -15.84 4.34
C GLN A 47 -11.21 -14.49 4.00
N LYS A 48 -12.04 -13.44 4.04
CA LYS A 48 -11.64 -12.05 3.82
C LYS A 48 -11.57 -11.30 5.16
N GLU A 49 -10.52 -10.51 5.36
CA GLU A 49 -10.33 -9.61 6.50
C GLU A 49 -9.88 -8.24 6.00
N GLN A 50 -10.64 -7.19 6.31
CA GLN A 50 -10.20 -5.82 6.05
C GLN A 50 -9.21 -5.38 7.13
N LEU A 51 -8.04 -4.91 6.72
CA LEU A 51 -6.93 -4.56 7.62
C LEU A 51 -6.87 -3.05 7.92
N THR A 52 -7.39 -2.19 7.05
CA THR A 52 -7.39 -0.72 7.26
C THR A 52 -8.74 -0.09 6.97
N THR A 53 -8.98 1.09 7.55
CA THR A 53 -10.21 1.89 7.33
C THR A 53 -9.93 3.37 7.02
N GLN A 54 -8.67 3.79 7.13
CA GLN A 54 -8.22 5.19 7.13
C GLN A 54 -7.40 5.58 5.90
N LEU A 55 -7.27 4.69 4.93
CA LEU A 55 -6.54 4.95 3.68
C LEU A 55 -7.47 5.52 2.61
N PHE A 56 -6.92 6.31 1.69
CA PHE A 56 -7.61 6.79 0.49
C PHE A 56 -7.18 5.98 -0.75
N ALA A 57 -5.88 5.76 -0.90
CA ALA A 57 -5.29 5.00 -1.99
C ALA A 57 -4.08 4.17 -1.53
N ILE A 58 -3.83 3.05 -2.22
CA ILE A 58 -2.62 2.24 -2.03
C ILE A 58 -1.90 2.13 -3.38
N ASN A 59 -0.70 2.69 -3.46
CA ASN A 59 0.06 2.75 -4.70
C ASN A 59 1.05 1.60 -4.82
N ARG A 60 1.57 1.09 -3.69
CA ARG A 60 2.49 -0.06 -3.65
C ARG A 60 2.27 -0.87 -2.37
N MET A 61 2.52 -2.17 -2.46
CA MET A 61 2.38 -3.11 -1.35
C MET A 61 3.44 -4.20 -1.46
N ILE A 62 4.20 -4.39 -0.38
CA ILE A 62 5.24 -5.41 -0.29
C ILE A 62 5.06 -6.16 1.03
N PRO A 63 4.47 -7.36 1.02
CA PRO A 63 4.47 -8.25 2.18
C PRO A 63 5.90 -8.71 2.48
N VAL A 64 6.34 -8.54 3.73
CA VAL A 64 7.66 -8.95 4.24
C VAL A 64 7.49 -9.47 5.66
N ASP A 65 7.73 -10.76 5.85
CA ASP A 65 7.56 -11.46 7.13
C ASP A 65 6.18 -11.19 7.78
N LYS A 66 6.17 -10.54 8.94
CA LYS A 66 4.95 -10.20 9.70
C LYS A 66 4.46 -8.77 9.43
N LYS A 67 4.90 -8.16 8.33
CA LYS A 67 4.64 -6.75 8.00
C LYS A 67 4.26 -6.60 6.53
N ILE A 68 3.60 -5.50 6.23
CA ILE A 68 3.31 -5.08 4.86
C ILE A 68 3.80 -3.64 4.73
N ILE A 69 4.77 -3.43 3.85
CA ILE A 69 5.27 -2.10 3.52
C ILE A 69 4.37 -1.53 2.44
N LEU A 70 3.90 -0.30 2.64
CA LEU A 70 2.96 0.37 1.77
C LEU A 70 3.52 1.71 1.30
N SER A 71 3.15 2.08 0.08
CA SER A 71 3.10 3.47 -0.38
C SER A 71 1.61 3.81 -0.45
N THR A 72 1.13 4.72 0.38
CA THR A 72 -0.30 4.93 0.58
C THR A 72 -0.63 6.39 0.83
N SER A 73 -1.80 6.82 0.38
CA SER A 73 -2.37 8.13 0.72
C SER A 73 -3.37 7.93 1.87
N PRO A 74 -3.12 8.51 3.06
CA PRO A 74 -4.12 8.57 4.12
C PRO A 74 -5.32 9.43 3.72
N LYS A 75 -6.51 9.14 4.27
CA LYS A 75 -7.66 10.05 4.12
C LYS A 75 -7.26 11.45 4.60
N CYS A 76 -7.63 12.47 3.82
CA CYS A 76 -7.33 13.89 4.07
C CYS A 76 -5.85 14.30 3.93
N GLN A 77 -4.98 13.47 3.34
CA GLN A 77 -3.60 13.86 3.01
C GLN A 77 -3.35 13.72 1.51
N ARG A 78 -2.59 14.66 0.94
CA ARG A 78 -2.30 14.67 -0.50
C ARG A 78 -1.04 13.88 -0.86
N ASN A 79 -0.05 13.85 0.03
CA ASN A 79 1.17 13.10 -0.22
C ASN A 79 0.93 11.59 -0.11
N ILE A 80 1.89 10.83 -0.62
CA ILE A 80 1.89 9.35 -0.63
C ILE A 80 3.04 8.87 0.26
N PRO A 81 2.91 8.96 1.59
CA PRO A 81 3.96 8.52 2.51
C PRO A 81 4.19 7.00 2.44
N LEU A 82 5.38 6.61 2.88
CA LEU A 82 5.66 5.21 3.21
C LEU A 82 5.04 4.86 4.56
N ALA A 83 4.47 3.67 4.63
CA ALA A 83 3.84 3.14 5.83
C ALA A 83 4.15 1.67 6.03
N THR A 84 3.92 1.18 7.24
CA THR A 84 3.99 -0.24 7.57
C THR A 84 2.73 -0.65 8.31
N TYR A 85 2.09 -1.70 7.81
CA TYR A 85 1.07 -2.43 8.55
C TYR A 85 1.71 -3.64 9.22
N ASP A 86 1.67 -3.68 10.54
CA ASP A 86 2.17 -4.80 11.33
C ASP A 86 1.04 -5.83 11.55
N LEU A 87 1.23 -7.05 11.06
CA LEU A 87 0.20 -8.09 11.06
C LEU A 87 -0.09 -8.63 12.47
N GLN A 88 0.83 -8.48 13.41
CA GLN A 88 0.68 -8.99 14.77
C GLN A 88 -0.10 -8.00 15.65
N SER A 89 0.28 -6.73 15.61
CA SER A 89 -0.37 -5.65 16.37
C SER A 89 -1.58 -5.05 15.66
N LYS A 90 -1.80 -5.41 14.38
CA LYS A 90 -2.88 -4.86 13.53
C LYS A 90 -2.84 -3.33 13.43
N LYS A 91 -1.62 -2.77 13.45
CA LYS A 91 -1.41 -1.32 13.45
C LYS A 91 -0.75 -0.87 12.15
N LEU A 92 -1.38 0.10 11.50
CA LEU A 92 -0.75 0.91 10.46
C LEU A 92 0.05 2.05 11.11
N SER A 93 1.31 2.21 10.72
CA SER A 93 2.16 3.33 11.14
C SER A 93 2.80 3.98 9.92
N LEU A 94 2.68 5.30 9.79
CA LEU A 94 3.45 6.06 8.82
C LEU A 94 4.92 6.10 9.26
N TRP A 95 5.84 6.12 8.31
CA TRP A 95 7.27 6.18 8.62
C TRP A 95 7.68 7.53 9.21
N ASP A 96 7.02 8.59 8.76
CA ASP A 96 7.04 9.91 9.38
C ASP A 96 5.60 10.47 9.39
N GLU A 97 5.00 10.55 10.58
CA GLU A 97 3.62 11.04 10.73
C GLU A 97 3.50 12.55 10.54
N LYS A 98 4.61 13.29 10.65
CA LYS A 98 4.64 14.76 10.57
C LYS A 98 4.97 15.26 9.17
N ASP A 99 5.40 14.37 8.28
CA ASP A 99 5.71 14.69 6.91
C ASP A 99 4.45 14.63 6.02
N HIS A 100 4.03 15.82 5.57
CA HIS A 100 2.90 16.01 4.67
C HIS A 100 3.33 16.50 3.28
N ASP A 101 4.61 16.32 2.92
CA ASP A 101 5.17 16.78 1.64
C ASP A 101 5.83 15.65 0.85
N THR A 102 6.52 14.72 1.52
CA THR A 102 7.23 13.65 0.83
C THR A 102 6.28 12.57 0.33
N SER A 103 6.41 12.23 -0.95
CA SER A 103 5.69 11.17 -1.62
C SER A 103 6.65 10.12 -2.19
N ASP A 104 6.21 8.87 -2.20
CA ASP A 104 6.86 7.79 -2.94
C ASP A 104 6.68 7.96 -4.45
N ARG A 105 7.78 7.84 -5.19
CA ARG A 105 7.80 7.64 -6.64
C ARG A 105 7.95 6.17 -6.99
N SER A 106 8.84 5.46 -6.30
CA SER A 106 9.10 4.04 -6.52
C SER A 106 9.58 3.35 -5.26
N LEU A 107 8.97 2.20 -4.95
CA LEU A 107 9.36 1.33 -3.85
C LEU A 107 9.61 -0.08 -4.37
N THR A 108 10.73 -0.68 -3.97
CA THR A 108 11.04 -2.08 -4.28
C THR A 108 11.87 -2.73 -3.17
N LEU A 109 11.77 -4.05 -3.06
CA LEU A 109 12.52 -4.87 -2.12
C LEU A 109 13.38 -5.86 -2.91
N ASN A 110 14.65 -5.97 -2.55
CA ASN A 110 15.48 -7.08 -2.99
C ASN A 110 15.28 -8.26 -2.01
N PRO A 111 14.61 -9.36 -2.42
CA PRO A 111 14.27 -10.45 -1.50
C PRO A 111 15.49 -11.26 -1.05
N PHE A 112 16.60 -11.23 -1.79
CA PHE A 112 17.82 -11.95 -1.44
C PHE A 112 18.65 -11.24 -0.37
N THR A 113 18.58 -9.91 -0.34
CA THR A 113 19.37 -9.08 0.58
C THR A 113 18.53 -8.44 1.69
N GLY A 114 17.20 -8.49 1.57
CA GLY A 114 16.28 -7.78 2.46
C GLY A 114 16.34 -6.24 2.33
N LYS A 115 17.10 -5.71 1.36
CA LYS A 115 17.25 -4.26 1.18
C LYS A 115 16.04 -3.67 0.48
N LEU A 116 15.47 -2.65 1.09
CA LEU A 116 14.40 -1.84 0.52
C LEU A 116 15.02 -0.60 -0.16
N TYR A 117 14.53 -0.29 -1.36
CA TYR A 117 14.91 0.89 -2.11
C TYR A 117 13.66 1.74 -2.36
N ALA A 118 13.76 3.02 -2.02
CA ALA A 118 12.71 4.00 -2.24
C ALA A 118 13.27 5.20 -2.99
N SER A 119 12.53 5.68 -3.98
CA SER A 119 12.74 7.00 -4.59
C SER A 119 11.60 7.89 -4.16
N LEU A 120 11.92 9.03 -3.56
CA LEU A 120 10.97 9.94 -2.95
C LEU A 120 11.05 11.31 -3.61
N TYR A 121 9.99 12.10 -3.51
CA TYR A 121 9.97 13.48 -4.01
C TYR A 121 9.06 14.38 -3.15
N SER A 122 9.28 15.69 -3.20
CA SER A 122 8.41 16.70 -2.57
C SER A 122 7.22 17.03 -3.47
N GLU A 123 6.00 16.88 -2.96
CA GLU A 123 4.77 17.33 -3.62
C GLU A 123 4.77 18.84 -3.86
N LYS A 124 5.22 19.62 -2.87
CA LYS A 124 5.31 21.09 -2.96
C LYS A 124 6.27 21.52 -4.06
N GLU A 125 7.43 20.87 -4.18
CA GLU A 125 8.37 21.17 -5.25
C GLU A 125 7.80 20.78 -6.61
N GLY A 126 7.19 19.59 -6.72
CA GLY A 126 6.53 19.13 -7.94
C GLY A 126 5.49 20.13 -8.45
N TYR A 127 4.63 20.63 -7.55
CA TYR A 127 3.62 21.63 -7.89
C TYR A 127 4.21 22.97 -8.33
N LYS A 128 5.27 23.44 -7.67
CA LYS A 128 5.98 24.67 -8.08
C LYS A 128 6.58 24.54 -9.48
N ASN A 129 7.15 23.38 -9.80
CA ASN A 129 7.78 23.14 -11.09
C ASN A 129 6.75 23.05 -12.23
N GLN A 130 5.59 22.45 -11.99
CA GLN A 130 4.49 22.44 -12.96
C GLN A 130 3.99 23.86 -13.29
N LYS A 131 3.82 24.73 -12.28
CA LYS A 131 3.40 26.12 -12.49
C LYS A 131 4.38 26.97 -13.30
N LYS A 132 5.66 26.63 -13.32
CA LYS A 132 6.66 27.35 -14.13
C LYS A 132 6.61 26.96 -15.62
N GLN A 133 5.93 25.87 -15.94
CA GLN A 133 5.84 25.34 -17.31
C GLN A 133 4.53 25.73 -18.00
N THR A 134 3.63 26.43 -17.30
CA THR A 134 2.34 26.96 -17.77
C THR A 134 2.36 28.48 -17.78
#